data_AF-A0A2U9BSJ4-F1
#
_entry.id   AF-A0A2U9BSJ4-F1
#
_cell.length_a   1.000
_cell.length_b   1.000
_cell.length_c   1.000
_cell.angle_alpha   90.00
_cell.angle_beta   90.00
_cell.angle_gamma   90.00
#
_symmetry.space_group_name_H-M   'P 1'
#
loop_
_entity.id
_entity.type
_entity.pdbx_description
1 polymer ?
#
loop_
_entity_poly.entity_id
_entity_poly.type
_entity_poly.pdbx_seq_one_letter_code
_entity_poly.pdbx_strand_id
1 'polypeptide(L)'
;MSRCPPGTFANKTSGQCEDCSEGEKQQECVRCHADCASCDGPGLDDCDVCRNAKAVRYNGECLAECLNSTYYDETANECRGHEPSSCLSCDIDRRRDASGHCVWVNQCSLHSYKDQDGECRQCHKLCHRCSGPGKDNCLNCKEPHFLLNSTCVQQCPVGYYAEDEDERVCERCHFTCQSCVGRHSVQCRTCKPGYFKQGSSCVETCSER
;
A
#
# COMPACT_ATOMS: atom_id res chain seq x y z
N MET A 1 11.37 34.13 15.30
CA MET A 1 10.57 32.89 15.20
C MET A 1 9.52 32.98 16.27
N SER A 2 8.30 33.23 15.84
CA SER A 2 7.23 33.67 16.69
C SER A 2 6.48 32.45 17.22
N ARG A 3 6.35 32.35 18.54
CA ARG A 3 5.79 31.17 19.22
C ARG A 3 4.44 31.55 19.81
N CYS A 4 3.42 30.74 19.53
CA CYS A 4 2.15 30.85 20.24
C CYS A 4 2.36 30.58 21.75
N PRO A 5 1.52 31.16 22.62
CA PRO A 5 1.53 30.87 24.05
C PRO A 5 1.42 29.36 24.36
N PRO A 6 1.94 28.89 25.51
CA PRO A 6 1.76 27.50 25.95
C PRO A 6 0.28 27.07 25.90
N GLY A 7 0.01 25.86 25.42
CA GLY A 7 -1.35 25.34 25.26
C GLY A 7 -2.10 25.86 24.02
N THR A 8 -1.42 26.53 23.10
CA THR A 8 -1.98 26.97 21.82
C THR A 8 -1.05 26.69 20.65
N PHE A 9 -1.61 26.50 19.46
CA PHE A 9 -0.87 26.27 18.21
C PHE A 9 -1.24 27.31 17.15
N ALA A 10 -0.32 27.54 16.21
CA ALA A 10 -0.53 28.51 15.12
C ALA A 10 -1.41 27.89 14.04
N ASN A 11 -2.50 28.57 13.67
CA ASN A 11 -3.35 28.12 12.57
C ASN A 11 -2.60 28.28 11.23
N LYS A 12 -2.33 27.19 10.51
CA LYS A 12 -1.48 27.13 9.30
C LYS A 12 -2.02 27.92 8.09
N THR A 13 -3.17 28.59 8.17
CA THR A 13 -3.71 29.44 7.10
C THR A 13 -3.03 30.81 6.96
N SER A 14 -2.24 31.28 7.93
CA SER A 14 -1.54 32.57 7.86
C SER A 14 -0.12 32.45 8.44
N GLY A 15 0.86 32.19 7.57
CA GLY A 15 2.25 31.87 7.96
C GLY A 15 3.10 33.04 8.49
N GLN A 16 2.66 33.78 9.50
CA GLN A 16 3.48 34.74 10.25
C GLN A 16 2.84 34.96 11.63
N CYS A 17 3.44 34.44 12.70
CA CYS A 17 3.11 34.94 14.03
C CYS A 17 3.94 36.23 14.21
N GLU A 18 3.32 37.34 14.62
CA GLU A 18 4.02 38.47 15.24
C GLU A 18 3.52 38.61 16.69
N ASP A 19 4.40 39.14 17.52
CA ASP A 19 4.38 39.16 18.99
C ASP A 19 2.97 39.12 19.66
N CYS A 20 2.67 38.03 20.39
CA CYS A 20 1.47 37.93 21.23
C CYS A 20 1.70 38.66 22.55
N SER A 21 1.76 39.98 22.50
CA SER A 21 1.70 40.84 23.69
C SER A 21 0.25 40.90 24.20
N GLU A 22 0.08 40.74 25.52
CA GLU A 22 -1.21 40.76 26.24
C GLU A 22 -2.08 41.94 25.79
N GLY A 23 -3.10 41.71 24.97
CA GLY A 23 -3.97 42.79 24.57
C GLY A 23 -4.97 42.49 23.46
N GLU A 24 -4.56 42.08 22.27
CA GLU A 24 -5.46 42.16 21.11
C GLU A 24 -5.30 41.00 20.10
N LYS A 25 -6.47 40.45 19.69
CA LYS A 25 -6.75 39.45 18.64
C LYS A 25 -6.35 37.99 18.89
N GLN A 26 -7.23 37.28 19.61
CA GLN A 26 -7.26 35.82 19.80
C GLN A 26 -7.58 35.00 18.53
N GLN A 27 -7.28 35.49 17.32
CA GLN A 27 -7.78 34.89 16.07
C GLN A 27 -6.75 34.05 15.29
N GLU A 28 -5.50 33.97 15.75
CA GLU A 28 -4.41 33.29 15.04
C GLU A 28 -3.78 32.10 15.79
N CYS A 29 -3.93 32.03 17.12
CA CYS A 29 -3.55 30.86 17.91
C CYS A 29 -4.81 30.14 18.41
N VAL A 30 -4.92 28.86 18.08
CA VAL A 30 -6.05 28.01 18.48
C VAL A 30 -5.63 27.20 19.71
N ARG A 31 -6.56 27.00 20.64
CA ARG A 31 -6.31 26.22 21.86
C ARG A 31 -6.14 24.73 21.52
N CYS A 32 -5.15 24.12 22.14
CA CYS A 32 -4.99 22.68 22.15
C CYS A 32 -6.13 22.00 22.91
N HIS A 33 -6.28 20.69 22.69
CA HIS A 33 -7.12 19.85 23.54
C HIS A 33 -6.74 19.99 25.03
N ALA A 34 -7.71 19.77 25.93
CA ALA A 34 -7.54 20.02 27.36
C ALA A 34 -6.44 19.15 28.00
N ASP A 35 -6.14 18.00 27.41
CA ASP A 35 -5.10 17.08 27.87
C ASP A 35 -3.70 17.42 27.34
N CYS A 36 -3.59 18.46 26.50
CA CYS A 36 -2.35 18.88 25.86
C CYS A 36 -1.75 20.15 26.48
N ALA A 37 -0.46 20.08 26.78
CA ALA A 37 0.38 21.24 27.09
C ALA A 37 0.88 21.93 25.81
N SER A 38 1.13 21.17 24.75
CA SER A 38 1.39 21.67 23.40
C SER A 38 0.83 20.71 22.36
N CYS A 39 0.52 21.24 21.18
CA CYS A 39 -0.11 20.52 20.08
C CYS A 39 0.27 21.16 18.74
N ASP A 40 0.09 20.43 17.65
CA ASP A 40 0.24 20.92 16.28
C ASP A 40 -1.11 21.09 15.54
N GLY A 41 -2.20 20.73 16.22
CA GLY A 41 -3.58 20.85 15.77
C GLY A 41 -4.59 20.87 16.94
N PRO A 42 -5.89 21.08 16.66
CA PRO A 42 -6.92 21.23 17.69
C PRO A 42 -7.49 19.90 18.20
N GLY A 43 -7.15 18.77 17.56
CA GLY A 43 -7.61 17.43 17.88
C GLY A 43 -7.07 16.91 19.21
N LEU A 44 -7.69 15.83 19.68
CA LEU A 44 -7.25 15.10 20.89
C LEU A 44 -5.97 14.28 20.65
N ASP A 45 -5.72 13.95 19.39
CA ASP A 45 -4.59 13.19 18.84
C ASP A 45 -3.50 14.08 18.22
N ASP A 46 -3.65 15.40 18.29
CA ASP A 46 -2.64 16.36 17.80
C ASP A 46 -1.65 16.77 18.92
N CYS A 47 -1.47 15.94 19.96
CA CYS A 47 -0.76 16.32 21.17
C CYS A 47 0.75 16.10 21.07
N ASP A 48 1.53 17.17 21.20
CA ASP A 48 3.00 17.06 21.27
C ASP A 48 3.48 16.74 22.69
N VAL A 49 2.87 17.37 23.69
CA VAL A 49 3.25 17.22 25.11
C VAL A 49 1.99 17.14 25.96
N CYS A 50 1.89 16.12 26.80
CA CYS A 50 0.77 15.95 27.72
C CYS A 50 0.79 16.99 28.84
N ARG A 51 -0.39 17.50 29.19
CA ARG A 51 -0.58 18.42 30.32
C ARG A 51 -0.33 17.76 31.66
N ASN A 52 -0.71 16.49 31.79
CA ASN A 52 -0.34 15.66 32.93
C ASN A 52 1.05 15.06 32.70
N ALA A 53 2.02 15.44 33.51
CA ALA A 53 3.40 14.93 33.41
C ALA A 53 3.54 13.42 33.68
N LYS A 54 2.50 12.77 34.24
CA LYS A 54 2.45 11.31 34.42
C LYS A 54 1.75 10.60 33.27
N ALA A 55 1.08 11.33 32.37
CA ALA A 55 0.45 10.74 31.21
C ALA A 55 1.51 10.41 30.16
N VAL A 56 1.23 9.37 29.39
CA VAL A 56 2.04 8.86 28.30
C VAL A 56 1.34 9.15 26.99
N ARG A 57 2.09 9.55 25.96
CA ARG A 57 1.51 9.78 24.64
C ARG A 57 1.30 8.44 23.92
N TYR A 58 0.27 8.29 23.09
CA TYR A 58 0.09 7.17 22.17
C TYR A 58 -0.63 7.68 20.91
N ASN A 59 0.02 7.59 19.75
CA ASN A 59 -0.50 8.12 18.48
C ASN A 59 -1.01 9.57 18.60
N GLY A 60 -0.27 10.40 19.35
CA GLY A 60 -0.64 11.79 19.56
C GLY A 60 -1.73 12.06 20.59
N GLU A 61 -2.32 11.05 21.25
CA GLU A 61 -3.25 11.20 22.38
C GLU A 61 -2.54 11.02 23.73
N CYS A 62 -3.00 11.69 24.79
CA CYS A 62 -2.45 11.56 26.14
C CYS A 62 -3.27 10.59 27.01
N LEU A 63 -2.64 9.48 27.40
CA LEU A 63 -3.27 8.41 28.19
C LEU A 63 -2.67 8.32 29.59
N ALA A 64 -3.46 7.87 30.57
CA ALA A 64 -2.98 7.70 31.95
C ALA A 64 -1.94 6.58 32.08
N GLU A 65 -2.10 5.50 31.30
CA GLU A 65 -1.20 4.34 31.24
C GLU A 65 -1.20 3.79 29.81
N CYS A 66 -0.14 3.04 29.46
CA CYS A 66 -0.09 2.33 28.18
C CYS A 66 -1.13 1.20 28.12
N LEU A 67 -1.77 1.04 26.97
CA LEU A 67 -2.66 -0.09 26.70
C LEU A 67 -1.87 -1.42 26.75
N ASN A 68 -2.51 -2.53 27.14
CA ASN A 68 -1.87 -3.85 27.28
C ASN A 68 -1.17 -4.37 26.01
N SER A 69 -1.42 -3.78 24.84
CA SER A 69 -0.84 -4.14 23.54
C SER A 69 0.24 -3.16 23.04
N THR A 70 0.73 -2.28 23.91
CA THR A 70 1.78 -1.30 23.62
C THR A 70 2.91 -1.43 24.65
N TYR A 71 4.10 -0.96 24.31
CA TYR A 71 5.21 -0.89 25.24
C TYR A 71 5.60 0.57 25.50
N TYR A 72 6.09 0.85 26.70
CA TYR A 72 6.58 2.17 27.08
C TYR A 72 8.01 2.38 26.56
N ASP A 73 8.22 3.39 25.73
CA ASP A 73 9.55 3.82 25.32
C ASP A 73 10.06 4.93 26.25
N GLU A 74 10.98 4.59 27.15
CA GLU A 74 11.56 5.53 28.12
C GLU A 74 12.34 6.69 27.47
N THR A 75 12.84 6.50 26.25
CA THR A 75 13.60 7.53 25.52
C THR A 75 12.69 8.56 24.87
N ALA A 76 11.50 8.15 24.47
CA ALA A 76 10.49 9.00 23.83
C ALA A 76 9.36 9.44 24.76
N ASN A 77 9.28 8.86 25.98
CA ASN A 77 8.17 9.04 26.93
C ASN A 77 6.79 8.86 26.27
N GLU A 78 6.68 7.82 25.45
CA GLU A 78 5.54 7.53 24.60
C GLU A 78 5.29 6.02 24.58
N CYS A 79 4.02 5.62 24.61
CA CYS A 79 3.63 4.26 24.29
C CYS A 79 3.80 4.07 22.80
N ARG A 80 4.48 3.00 22.41
CA ARG A 80 4.55 2.59 21.00
C ARG A 80 3.75 1.33 20.80
N GLY A 81 2.98 1.32 19.72
CA GLY A 81 2.29 0.12 19.28
C GLY A 81 3.30 -0.93 18.85
N HIS A 82 2.91 -2.20 18.95
CA HIS A 82 3.50 -3.27 18.15
C HIS A 82 3.07 -3.10 16.67
N GLU A 83 3.53 -2.05 16.00
CA GLU A 83 3.53 -2.03 14.52
C GLU A 83 4.68 -2.93 14.02
N PRO A 84 4.50 -3.60 12.86
CA PRO A 84 4.85 -5.02 12.68
C PRO A 84 6.35 -5.30 12.47
N SER A 85 7.24 -4.34 12.71
CA SER A 85 8.67 -4.45 12.45
C SER A 85 9.51 -4.79 13.68
N SER A 86 8.94 -4.77 14.89
CA SER A 86 9.72 -4.92 16.15
C SER A 86 9.26 -6.05 17.08
N CYS A 87 8.37 -6.95 16.64
CA CYS A 87 7.86 -8.02 17.50
C CYS A 87 8.86 -9.17 17.74
N LEU A 88 9.21 -9.41 19.01
CA LEU A 88 9.90 -10.63 19.46
C LEU A 88 9.01 -11.89 19.40
N SER A 89 7.69 -11.73 19.36
CA SER A 89 6.68 -12.78 19.15
C SER A 89 5.39 -12.19 18.55
N CYS A 90 4.59 -12.99 17.87
CA CYS A 90 3.28 -12.58 17.36
C CYS A 90 2.15 -13.01 18.31
N ASP A 91 0.99 -12.36 18.22
CA ASP A 91 -0.24 -12.78 18.92
C ASP A 91 -0.60 -14.25 18.63
N ILE A 92 -1.43 -14.86 19.49
CA ILE A 92 -1.84 -16.28 19.41
C ILE A 92 -2.34 -16.69 18.01
N ASP A 93 -2.99 -15.78 17.27
CA ASP A 93 -3.53 -16.03 15.92
C ASP A 93 -2.62 -15.54 14.77
N ARG A 94 -1.39 -15.15 15.07
CA ARG A 94 -0.42 -14.59 14.11
C ARG A 94 0.92 -15.32 14.19
N ARG A 95 1.65 -15.37 13.08
CA ARG A 95 3.01 -15.94 12.96
C ARG A 95 3.94 -14.97 12.25
N ARG A 96 5.24 -15.06 12.52
CA ARG A 96 6.23 -14.32 11.74
C ARG A 96 6.39 -14.94 10.37
N ASP A 97 6.39 -14.11 9.34
CA ASP A 97 6.79 -14.53 8.00
C ASP A 97 8.32 -14.48 7.83
N ALA A 98 8.80 -14.85 6.64
CA ALA A 98 10.22 -14.85 6.31
C ALA A 98 10.87 -13.44 6.31
N SER A 99 10.06 -12.37 6.36
CA SER A 99 10.53 -10.98 6.42
C SER A 99 10.47 -10.37 7.82
N GLY A 100 10.03 -11.14 8.82
CA GLY A 100 9.95 -10.72 10.22
C GLY A 100 8.61 -10.10 10.63
N HIS A 101 7.65 -9.98 9.71
CA HIS A 101 6.34 -9.37 9.97
C HIS A 101 5.35 -10.40 10.52
N CYS A 102 4.51 -9.98 11.48
CA CYS A 102 3.43 -10.82 12.01
C CYS A 102 2.23 -10.85 11.05
N VAL A 103 2.01 -11.99 10.41
CA VAL A 103 0.85 -12.26 9.55
C VAL A 103 -0.09 -13.25 10.23
N TRP A 104 -1.40 -13.19 9.91
CA TRP A 104 -2.37 -14.16 10.43
C TRP A 104 -1.95 -15.60 10.11
N VAL A 105 -2.14 -16.56 11.02
CA VAL A 105 -1.78 -17.98 10.78
C VAL A 105 -2.48 -18.55 9.54
N ASN A 106 -3.64 -17.99 9.18
CA ASN A 106 -4.42 -18.37 8.01
C ASN A 106 -4.03 -17.62 6.73
N GLN A 107 -3.10 -16.67 6.83
CA GLN A 107 -2.59 -15.93 5.69
C GLN A 107 -1.08 -16.17 5.58
N CYS A 108 -0.60 -16.15 4.35
CA CYS A 108 0.82 -16.07 4.08
C CYS A 108 1.10 -14.71 3.48
N SER A 109 2.31 -14.22 3.72
CA SER A 109 2.78 -13.00 3.08
C SER A 109 2.71 -13.13 1.58
N LEU A 110 2.75 -11.98 0.90
CA LEU A 110 2.56 -11.93 -0.54
C LEU A 110 3.46 -12.92 -1.31
N HIS A 111 4.69 -13.11 -0.85
CA HIS A 111 5.73 -13.98 -1.44
C HIS A 111 5.71 -15.44 -0.97
N SER A 112 4.69 -15.86 -0.23
CA SER A 112 4.56 -17.22 0.29
C SER A 112 3.13 -17.75 0.14
N TYR A 113 3.01 -19.08 0.14
CA TYR A 113 1.74 -19.80 0.10
C TYR A 113 1.66 -20.76 1.28
N LYS A 114 0.43 -21.09 1.68
CA LYS A 114 0.16 -22.08 2.72
C LYS A 114 0.21 -23.48 2.11
N ASP A 115 1.07 -24.35 2.62
CA ASP A 115 1.13 -25.74 2.18
C ASP A 115 0.03 -26.60 2.84
N GLN A 116 0.07 -27.92 2.59
CA GLN A 116 -0.90 -28.87 3.14
C GLN A 116 -0.79 -29.04 4.66
N ASP A 117 0.40 -28.82 5.22
CA ASP A 117 0.68 -28.89 6.66
C ASP A 117 0.30 -27.57 7.37
N GLY A 118 -0.07 -26.54 6.59
CA GLY A 118 -0.46 -25.24 7.07
C GLY A 118 0.70 -24.26 7.26
N GLU A 119 1.92 -24.62 6.86
CA GLU A 119 3.11 -23.79 6.93
C GLU A 119 3.19 -22.81 5.75
N CYS A 120 3.77 -21.62 5.96
CA CYS A 120 4.08 -20.73 4.84
C CYS A 120 5.38 -21.16 4.16
N ARG A 121 5.28 -21.56 2.89
CA ARG A 121 6.45 -21.81 2.04
C ARG A 121 6.59 -20.73 0.99
N GLN A 122 7.84 -20.44 0.61
CA GLN A 122 8.12 -19.42 -0.40
C GLN A 122 7.58 -19.82 -1.77
N CYS A 123 7.11 -18.81 -2.50
CA CYS A 123 6.74 -18.95 -3.90
C CYS A 123 7.96 -19.24 -4.79
N HIS A 124 7.71 -19.75 -6.00
CA HIS A 124 8.74 -19.82 -7.03
C HIS A 124 9.35 -18.43 -7.28
N LYS A 125 10.65 -18.37 -7.57
CA LYS A 125 11.43 -17.12 -7.64
C LYS A 125 10.85 -16.00 -8.52
N LEU A 126 10.11 -16.37 -9.56
CA LEU A 126 9.47 -15.46 -10.52
C LEU A 126 8.09 -14.93 -10.06
N CYS A 127 7.41 -15.65 -9.15
CA CYS A 127 6.12 -15.22 -8.66
C CYS A 127 6.30 -14.17 -7.55
N HIS A 128 5.53 -13.09 -7.63
CA HIS A 128 5.36 -12.15 -6.53
C HIS A 128 4.31 -12.67 -5.54
N ARG A 129 3.24 -13.29 -6.05
CA ARG A 129 2.24 -14.04 -5.27
C ARG A 129 1.94 -15.38 -5.93
N CYS A 130 1.67 -16.41 -5.14
CA CYS A 130 1.42 -17.76 -5.65
C CYS A 130 0.38 -18.52 -4.83
N SER A 131 -0.19 -19.55 -5.44
CA SER A 131 -1.04 -20.55 -4.79
C SER A 131 -0.28 -21.85 -4.46
N GLY A 132 0.98 -21.97 -4.87
CA GLY A 132 1.75 -23.20 -4.76
C GLY A 132 3.24 -23.03 -5.12
N PRO A 133 4.03 -24.12 -5.01
CA PRO A 133 5.48 -24.08 -5.21
C PRO A 133 5.91 -23.99 -6.67
N GLY A 134 5.06 -24.45 -7.60
CA GLY A 134 5.41 -24.56 -9.01
C GLY A 134 5.52 -23.20 -9.70
N LYS A 135 6.30 -23.16 -10.79
CA LYS A 135 6.43 -21.98 -11.67
C LYS A 135 5.12 -21.56 -12.37
N ASP A 136 4.14 -22.46 -12.35
CA ASP A 136 2.80 -22.42 -12.92
C ASP A 136 1.71 -22.21 -11.87
N ASN A 137 2.08 -21.86 -10.64
CA ASN A 137 1.15 -21.50 -9.57
C ASN A 137 1.25 -20.02 -9.21
N CYS A 138 1.75 -19.16 -10.12
CA CYS A 138 1.83 -17.74 -9.88
C CYS A 138 0.44 -17.09 -10.00
N LEU A 139 0.12 -16.22 -9.04
CA LEU A 139 -1.04 -15.33 -9.05
C LEU A 139 -0.64 -13.90 -9.41
N ASN A 140 0.61 -13.51 -9.17
CA ASN A 140 1.22 -12.26 -9.62
C ASN A 140 2.71 -12.50 -9.89
N CYS A 141 3.29 -11.70 -10.77
CA CYS A 141 4.68 -11.81 -11.19
C CYS A 141 5.55 -10.70 -10.60
N LYS A 142 6.82 -11.03 -10.33
CA LYS A 142 7.80 -10.01 -9.97
C LYS A 142 8.19 -9.21 -11.20
N GLU A 143 8.45 -7.92 -11.00
CA GLU A 143 9.02 -7.07 -12.04
C GLU A 143 10.28 -7.69 -12.63
N PRO A 144 10.49 -7.62 -13.96
CA PRO A 144 9.64 -7.03 -15.00
C PRO A 144 8.75 -8.06 -15.74
N HIS A 145 8.27 -9.11 -15.07
CA HIS A 145 7.55 -10.21 -15.73
C HIS A 145 6.04 -9.99 -15.76
N PHE A 146 5.40 -10.55 -16.79
CA PHE A 146 3.97 -10.55 -17.01
C PHE A 146 3.33 -11.88 -16.64
N LEU A 147 2.13 -11.84 -16.08
CA LEU A 147 1.34 -13.03 -15.78
C LEU A 147 0.66 -13.55 -17.05
N LEU A 148 0.91 -14.81 -17.38
CA LEU A 148 0.19 -15.53 -18.43
C LEU A 148 -0.42 -16.79 -17.84
N ASN A 149 -1.74 -16.78 -17.70
CA ASN A 149 -2.55 -17.77 -16.98
C ASN A 149 -2.11 -17.92 -15.51
N SER A 150 -1.05 -18.68 -15.25
CA SER A 150 -0.47 -18.87 -13.90
C SER A 150 1.05 -18.99 -13.93
N THR A 151 1.66 -18.60 -15.04
CA THR A 151 3.11 -18.60 -15.25
C THR A 151 3.60 -17.18 -15.50
N CYS A 152 4.81 -16.85 -15.06
CA CYS A 152 5.42 -15.56 -15.30
C CYS A 152 6.34 -15.61 -16.53
N VAL A 153 6.10 -14.71 -17.49
CA VAL A 153 6.87 -14.60 -18.73
C VAL A 153 7.47 -13.20 -18.87
N GLN A 154 8.64 -13.09 -19.50
CA GLN A 154 9.29 -11.78 -19.64
C GLN A 154 8.61 -10.90 -20.71
N GLN A 155 8.00 -11.51 -21.72
CA GLN A 155 7.25 -10.83 -22.78
C GLN A 155 6.04 -11.67 -23.16
N CYS A 156 4.92 -11.01 -23.47
CA CYS A 156 3.71 -11.70 -23.90
C CYS A 156 3.94 -12.36 -25.28
N PRO A 157 3.60 -13.65 -25.43
CA PRO A 157 3.81 -14.36 -26.69
C PRO A 157 2.85 -13.88 -27.78
N VAL A 158 3.13 -14.25 -29.03
CA VAL A 158 2.26 -13.94 -30.18
C VAL A 158 0.82 -14.40 -29.91
N GLY A 159 -0.14 -13.54 -30.23
CA GLY A 159 -1.56 -13.73 -29.91
C GLY A 159 -1.98 -13.18 -28.55
N TYR A 160 -1.05 -12.62 -27.78
CA TYR A 160 -1.30 -11.90 -26.54
C TYR A 160 -0.69 -10.50 -26.60
N TYR A 161 -1.24 -9.58 -25.82
CA TYR A 161 -0.69 -8.24 -25.59
C TYR A 161 -0.51 -8.02 -24.08
N ALA A 162 0.42 -7.15 -23.72
CA ALA A 162 0.54 -6.68 -22.34
C ALA A 162 -0.56 -5.65 -22.10
N GLU A 163 -1.52 -5.97 -21.23
CA GLU A 163 -2.41 -4.99 -20.65
C GLU A 163 -1.62 -4.16 -19.62
N ASP A 164 -2.00 -2.89 -19.45
CA ASP A 164 -1.40 -1.80 -18.63
C ASP A 164 -0.17 -2.13 -17.76
N GLU A 165 0.79 -1.19 -17.70
CA GLU A 165 2.05 -1.39 -16.95
C GLU A 165 1.86 -1.70 -15.45
N ASP A 166 0.69 -1.34 -14.90
CA ASP A 166 0.33 -1.56 -13.50
C ASP A 166 -0.13 -3.01 -13.22
N GLU A 167 -0.93 -3.62 -14.11
CA GLU A 167 -1.47 -4.98 -13.91
C GLU A 167 -0.51 -6.06 -14.41
N ARG A 168 0.28 -5.77 -15.45
CA ARG A 168 1.29 -6.68 -16.04
C ARG A 168 0.73 -8.07 -16.32
N VAL A 169 -0.41 -8.13 -16.99
CA VAL A 169 -1.04 -9.37 -17.41
C VAL A 169 -0.95 -9.49 -18.94
N CYS A 170 -0.68 -10.70 -19.42
CA CYS A 170 -0.77 -11.02 -20.83
C CYS A 170 -2.19 -11.41 -21.19
N GLU A 171 -2.89 -10.52 -21.89
CA GLU A 171 -4.26 -10.72 -22.32
C GLU A 171 -4.35 -11.14 -23.78
N ARG A 172 -5.38 -11.93 -24.11
CA ARG A 172 -5.48 -12.54 -25.43
C ARG A 172 -6.00 -11.53 -26.46
N CYS A 173 -5.37 -11.50 -27.63
CA CYS A 173 -5.87 -10.74 -28.77
C CYS A 173 -7.24 -11.25 -29.24
N HIS A 174 -7.98 -10.39 -29.96
CA HIS A 174 -9.15 -10.82 -30.72
C HIS A 174 -8.80 -11.99 -31.65
N PHE A 175 -9.72 -12.94 -31.82
CA PHE A 175 -9.41 -14.22 -32.47
C PHE A 175 -8.97 -14.10 -33.94
N THR A 176 -9.32 -13.02 -34.63
CA THR A 176 -8.89 -12.71 -36.01
C THR A 176 -7.49 -12.08 -36.10
N CYS A 177 -6.99 -11.49 -35.00
CA CYS A 177 -5.65 -10.92 -34.97
C CYS A 177 -4.59 -12.01 -34.70
N GLN A 178 -3.44 -11.92 -35.38
CA GLN A 178 -2.23 -12.66 -35.01
C GLN A 178 -1.41 -11.90 -33.96
N SER A 179 -1.37 -10.58 -34.04
CA SER A 179 -0.83 -9.69 -33.00
C SER A 179 -1.71 -8.44 -32.86
N CYS A 180 -1.73 -7.84 -31.68
CA CYS A 180 -2.63 -6.74 -31.36
C CYS A 180 -1.97 -5.72 -30.40
N VAL A 181 -2.60 -4.55 -30.27
CA VAL A 181 -2.30 -3.56 -29.21
C VAL A 181 -3.33 -3.59 -28.07
N GLY A 182 -4.37 -4.40 -28.22
CA GLY A 182 -5.47 -4.50 -27.27
C GLY A 182 -6.44 -5.62 -27.67
N ARG A 183 -7.40 -5.90 -26.80
CA ARG A 183 -8.35 -7.02 -26.95
C ARG A 183 -9.35 -6.88 -28.10
N HIS A 184 -9.61 -5.67 -28.60
CA HIS A 184 -10.71 -5.45 -29.55
C HIS A 184 -10.35 -5.82 -31.00
N SER A 185 -11.36 -6.18 -31.79
CA SER A 185 -11.20 -6.55 -33.21
C SER A 185 -10.59 -5.44 -34.08
N VAL A 186 -10.72 -4.19 -33.65
CA VAL A 186 -10.18 -2.98 -34.29
C VAL A 186 -8.79 -2.59 -33.79
N GLN A 187 -8.15 -3.44 -32.98
CA GLN A 187 -6.82 -3.20 -32.40
C GLN A 187 -5.78 -4.23 -32.89
N CYS A 188 -5.99 -4.81 -34.07
CA CYS A 188 -5.05 -5.74 -34.68
C CYS A 188 -3.84 -5.00 -35.28
N ARG A 189 -2.63 -5.52 -35.00
CA ARG A 189 -1.39 -5.14 -35.71
C ARG A 189 -1.20 -5.98 -36.97
N THR A 190 -1.35 -7.29 -36.82
CA THR A 190 -1.27 -8.30 -37.90
C THR A 190 -2.43 -9.28 -37.83
N CYS A 191 -2.82 -9.83 -38.98
CA CYS A 191 -3.93 -10.77 -39.12
C CYS A 191 -3.45 -12.21 -39.17
N LYS A 192 -4.27 -13.13 -38.67
CA LYS A 192 -4.00 -14.57 -38.84
C LYS A 192 -4.10 -14.97 -40.31
N PRO A 193 -3.43 -16.07 -40.72
CA PRO A 193 -3.62 -16.65 -42.06
C PRO A 193 -5.11 -16.87 -42.37
N GLY A 194 -5.53 -16.45 -43.57
CA GLY A 194 -6.93 -16.50 -44.00
C GLY A 194 -7.75 -15.23 -43.72
N TYR A 195 -7.20 -14.26 -42.97
CA TYR A 195 -7.82 -12.94 -42.75
C TYR A 195 -7.04 -11.83 -43.46
N PHE A 196 -7.76 -10.82 -43.93
CA PHE A 196 -7.22 -9.64 -44.60
C PHE A 196 -7.24 -8.43 -43.68
N LYS A 197 -6.16 -7.63 -43.72
CA LYS A 197 -6.05 -6.42 -42.91
C LYS A 197 -6.85 -5.27 -43.55
N GLN A 198 -7.83 -4.74 -42.83
CA GLN A 198 -8.61 -3.56 -43.22
C GLN A 198 -8.51 -2.52 -42.12
N GLY A 199 -7.67 -1.50 -42.33
CA GLY A 199 -7.30 -0.54 -41.29
C GLY A 199 -6.58 -1.24 -40.12
N SER A 200 -7.14 -1.12 -38.92
CA SER A 200 -6.68 -1.79 -37.70
C SER A 200 -7.49 -3.06 -37.37
N SER A 201 -8.33 -3.53 -38.30
CA SER A 201 -9.14 -4.73 -38.14
C SER A 201 -8.70 -5.85 -39.08
N CYS A 202 -9.04 -7.08 -38.73
CA CYS A 202 -8.85 -8.27 -39.57
C CYS A 202 -10.21 -8.85 -39.96
N VAL A 203 -10.47 -8.93 -41.26
CA VAL A 203 -11.75 -9.35 -41.87
C VAL A 203 -11.55 -10.55 -42.80
N GLU A 204 -12.58 -11.38 -42.98
CA GLU A 204 -12.51 -12.57 -43.86
C GLU A 204 -12.58 -12.22 -45.34
N THR A 205 -13.27 -11.12 -45.68
CA THR A 205 -13.40 -10.61 -47.04
C THR A 205 -13.16 -9.11 -47.04
N CYS A 206 -12.35 -8.61 -47.98
CA CYS A 206 -12.23 -7.18 -48.20
C CYS A 206 -13.59 -6.63 -48.67
N SER A 207 -14.11 -5.61 -48.00
CA SER A 207 -15.27 -4.89 -48.52
C SER A 207 -14.86 -4.15 -49.79
N GLU A 208 -15.43 -4.50 -50.93
CA GLU A 208 -15.28 -3.74 -52.16
C GLU A 208 -15.89 -2.35 -51.95
N ARG A 209 -15.08 -1.32 -52.14
CA ARG A 209 -15.52 0.06 -52.35
C ARG A 209 -15.05 0.51 -53.70
#